data_AF-A0A009SKW2-F1
#
_entry.id   AF-A0A009SKW2-F1
#
_cell.length_a   1.000
_cell.length_b   1.000
_cell.length_c   1.000
_cell.angle_alpha   90.00
_cell.angle_beta   90.00
_cell.angle_gamma   90.00
#
_symmetry.space_group_name_H-M   'P 1'
#
loop_
_entity.id
_entity.type
_entity.pdbx_description
1 polymer ?
#
loop_
_entity_poly.entity_id
_entity_poly.type
_entity_poly.pdbx_seq_one_letter_code
_entity_poly.pdbx_strand_id
1 'polypeptide(L)'
;MLHLITGTPGAGKTLYAVFLIDNYEKANKRALEFNAIALKQNKELIEKNNLQDYFASYTYFSKITKEYETLCFEPDYFDYFEKKERKETIFLDIQFYNGILANIKNDLNLELKQLKSVRHIYSNIDGLKVDFVRPMQVDWRKCPDGSIVFYDEIQLIDVYSNDNKRDDEGIVKSLTIHRHRAFDIYGITQFPRLVHPGFRDVVGLHYHLHRGWGAPSATVYVWANCREKPNSLGNKFTAERDFRFNYPKRLYEIYESATANSQVAYSS
;
A
#
# COMPACT_ATOMS: atom_id res chain seq x y z
N MET A 1 -1.37 0.12 7.34
CA MET A 1 -1.96 1.34 7.91
C MET A 1 -3.20 1.70 7.11
N LEU A 2 -4.25 2.21 7.76
CA LEU A 2 -5.41 2.77 7.05
C LEU A 2 -5.21 4.25 6.78
N HIS A 3 -5.50 4.63 5.54
CA HIS A 3 -5.39 5.97 5.03
C HIS A 3 -6.74 6.40 4.45
N LEU A 4 -7.11 7.65 4.68
CA LEU A 4 -8.25 8.29 4.04
C LEU A 4 -7.73 9.46 3.21
N ILE A 5 -8.09 9.53 1.93
CA ILE A 5 -7.80 10.66 1.04
C ILE A 5 -9.13 11.32 0.70
N THR A 6 -9.30 12.58 1.11
CA THR A 6 -10.51 13.35 0.81
C THR A 6 -10.23 14.63 0.05
N GLY A 7 -11.26 15.17 -0.58
CA GLY A 7 -11.18 16.44 -1.30
C GLY A 7 -12.42 16.65 -2.15
N THR A 8 -12.87 17.89 -2.32
CA THR A 8 -14.01 18.19 -3.18
C THR A 8 -13.72 17.79 -4.64
N PRO A 9 -14.74 17.62 -5.49
CA PRO A 9 -14.54 17.39 -6.92
C PRO A 9 -13.55 18.40 -7.52
N GLY A 10 -12.60 17.91 -8.32
CA GLY A 10 -11.56 18.73 -8.91
C GLY A 10 -10.35 19.06 -8.01
N ALA A 11 -10.35 18.66 -6.73
CA ALA A 11 -9.21 18.90 -5.82
C ALA A 11 -7.97 18.02 -6.09
N GLY A 12 -8.07 17.04 -6.98
CA GLY A 12 -6.96 16.15 -7.35
C GLY A 12 -6.77 14.94 -6.44
N LYS A 13 -7.80 14.53 -5.68
CA LYS A 13 -7.74 13.38 -4.75
C LYS A 13 -7.28 12.07 -5.42
N THR A 14 -7.89 11.72 -6.56
CA THR A 14 -7.54 10.54 -7.35
C THR A 14 -6.14 10.69 -7.96
N LEU A 15 -5.79 11.88 -8.45
CA LEU A 15 -4.45 12.16 -8.97
C LEU A 15 -3.36 12.00 -7.91
N TYR A 16 -3.65 12.36 -6.66
CA TYR A 16 -2.74 12.12 -5.53
C TYR A 16 -2.63 10.64 -5.19
N ALA A 17 -3.72 9.86 -5.27
CA ALA A 17 -3.65 8.41 -5.15
C ALA A 17 -2.79 7.79 -6.28
N VAL A 18 -2.96 8.23 -7.53
CA VAL A 18 -2.11 7.82 -8.66
C VAL A 18 -0.63 8.14 -8.40
N PHE A 19 -0.33 9.32 -7.85
CA PHE A 19 1.04 9.68 -7.44
C PHE A 19 1.62 8.68 -6.43
N LEU A 20 0.83 8.28 -5.43
CA LEU A 20 1.26 7.30 -4.44
C LEU A 20 1.49 5.92 -5.07
N ILE A 21 0.56 5.47 -5.93
CA ILE A 21 0.69 4.21 -6.67
C ILE A 21 1.97 4.19 -7.52
N ASP A 22 2.22 5.25 -8.31
CA ASP A 22 3.45 5.43 -9.12
C ASP A 22 4.71 5.31 -8.24
N ASN A 23 4.72 5.95 -7.08
CA ASN A 23 5.86 5.88 -6.16
C ASN A 23 6.06 4.49 -5.55
N TYR A 24 4.97 3.80 -5.17
CA TYR A 24 5.05 2.43 -4.66
C TYR A 24 5.57 1.48 -5.73
N GLU A 25 5.11 1.60 -6.96
CA GLU A 25 5.58 0.75 -8.05
C GLU A 25 7.04 1.05 -8.42
N LYS A 26 7.46 2.32 -8.41
CA LYS A 26 8.88 2.67 -8.55
C LYS A 26 9.74 2.10 -7.44
N ALA A 27 9.23 2.07 -6.20
CA ALA A 27 9.93 1.45 -5.09
C ALA A 27 10.03 -0.07 -5.27
N ASN A 28 8.97 -0.74 -5.71
CA ASN A 28 8.97 -2.16 -6.05
C ASN A 28 10.02 -2.48 -7.15
N LYS A 29 10.03 -1.71 -8.24
CA LYS A 29 11.02 -1.89 -9.33
C LYS A 29 12.45 -1.77 -8.82
N ARG A 30 12.75 -0.76 -8.00
CA ARG A 30 14.07 -0.59 -7.36
C ARG A 30 14.41 -1.73 -6.40
N ALA A 31 13.43 -2.20 -5.63
CA ALA A 31 13.61 -3.31 -4.70
C ALA A 31 13.92 -4.62 -5.44
N LEU A 32 13.26 -4.92 -6.56
CA LEU A 32 13.54 -6.10 -7.37
C LEU A 32 14.97 -6.10 -7.93
N GLU A 33 15.42 -4.97 -8.45
CA GLU A 33 16.82 -4.82 -8.92
C GLU A 33 17.82 -5.03 -7.78
N PHE A 34 17.59 -4.37 -6.65
CA PHE A 34 18.44 -4.51 -5.48
C PHE A 34 18.47 -5.95 -4.95
N ASN A 35 17.30 -6.59 -4.87
CA ASN A 35 17.16 -7.93 -4.30
C ASN A 35 17.88 -8.99 -5.14
N ALA A 36 17.80 -8.91 -6.48
CA ALA A 36 18.51 -9.84 -7.35
C ALA A 36 20.04 -9.77 -7.13
N ILE A 37 20.57 -8.55 -6.99
CA ILE A 37 22.01 -8.33 -6.73
C ILE A 37 22.39 -8.83 -5.32
N ALA A 38 21.58 -8.48 -4.32
CA ALA A 38 21.80 -8.89 -2.94
C ALA A 38 21.76 -10.42 -2.77
N LEU A 39 20.83 -11.09 -3.44
CA LEU A 39 20.70 -12.54 -3.39
C LEU A 39 21.94 -13.24 -3.95
N LYS A 40 22.45 -12.79 -5.10
CA LYS A 40 23.68 -13.35 -5.68
C LYS A 40 24.87 -13.23 -4.73
N GLN A 41 25.04 -12.06 -4.10
CA GLN A 41 26.12 -11.82 -3.14
C GLN A 41 25.96 -12.65 -1.86
N ASN A 42 24.72 -12.80 -1.39
CA ASN A 42 24.45 -13.66 -0.25
C ASN A 42 24.74 -15.12 -0.56
N LYS A 43 24.40 -15.62 -1.77
CA LYS A 43 24.70 -17.01 -2.17
C LYS A 43 26.18 -17.34 -2.09
N GLU A 44 27.05 -16.45 -2.58
CA GLU A 44 28.51 -16.61 -2.49
C GLU A 44 28.98 -16.71 -1.02
N LEU A 45 28.42 -15.89 -0.13
CA LEU A 45 28.74 -15.92 1.29
C LEU A 45 28.16 -17.15 2.01
N ILE A 46 26.95 -17.57 1.65
CA ILE A 46 26.28 -18.76 2.19
C ILE A 46 27.10 -19.99 1.85
N GLU A 47 27.51 -20.14 0.59
CA GLU A 47 28.34 -21.26 0.14
C GLU A 47 29.70 -21.27 0.83
N LYS A 48 30.40 -20.13 0.85
CA LYS A 48 31.72 -19.99 1.48
C LYS A 48 31.71 -20.37 2.97
N ASN A 49 30.62 -20.12 3.68
CA ASN A 49 30.50 -20.35 5.11
C ASN A 49 29.68 -21.61 5.46
N ASN A 50 29.28 -22.42 4.47
CA ASN A 50 28.45 -23.63 4.64
C ASN A 50 27.14 -23.37 5.41
N LEU A 51 26.39 -22.33 5.01
CA LEU A 51 25.18 -21.87 5.71
C LEU A 51 23.86 -22.35 5.08
N GLN A 52 23.90 -23.32 4.19
CA GLN A 52 22.72 -23.78 3.43
C GLN A 52 21.62 -24.31 4.36
N ASP A 53 22.00 -24.98 5.45
CA ASP A 53 21.05 -25.59 6.40
C ASP A 53 20.14 -24.56 7.10
N TYR A 54 20.60 -23.32 7.27
CA TYR A 54 19.76 -22.23 7.78
C TYR A 54 18.54 -21.94 6.91
N PHE A 55 18.61 -22.27 5.61
CA PHE A 55 17.56 -22.02 4.64
C PHE A 55 16.62 -23.22 4.43
N ALA A 56 16.86 -24.35 5.10
CA ALA A 56 15.98 -25.52 4.99
C ALA A 56 14.62 -25.29 5.69
N SER A 57 14.59 -24.49 6.75
CA SER A 57 13.35 -24.13 7.44
C SER A 57 13.44 -22.79 8.16
N TYR A 58 12.28 -22.20 8.45
CA TYR A 58 12.19 -21.00 9.27
C TYR A 58 11.01 -21.08 10.23
N THR A 59 11.29 -20.90 11.53
CA THR A 59 10.26 -20.83 12.57
C THR A 59 9.97 -19.38 12.92
N TYR A 60 8.70 -18.99 12.89
CA TYR A 60 8.24 -17.63 13.17
C TYR A 60 7.01 -17.64 14.08
N PHE A 61 6.80 -16.56 14.82
CA PHE A 61 5.59 -16.38 15.61
C PHE A 61 4.48 -15.74 14.77
N SER A 62 3.42 -16.49 14.51
CA SER A 62 2.28 -16.04 13.73
C SER A 62 1.38 -15.12 14.56
N LYS A 63 1.20 -13.89 14.10
CA LYS A 63 0.32 -12.91 14.77
C LYS A 63 -1.17 -13.28 14.64
N ILE A 64 -1.51 -14.17 13.71
CA ILE A 64 -2.88 -14.60 13.42
C ILE A 64 -3.25 -15.76 14.34
N THR A 65 -2.50 -16.87 14.29
CA THR A 65 -2.77 -18.07 15.10
C THR A 65 -2.30 -17.93 16.55
N LYS A 66 -1.39 -16.98 16.83
CA LYS A 66 -0.73 -16.79 18.13
C LYS A 66 0.18 -17.95 18.53
N GLU A 67 0.69 -18.68 17.55
CA GLU A 67 1.54 -19.85 17.74
C GLU A 67 2.84 -19.70 16.94
N TYR A 68 3.86 -20.49 17.30
CA TYR A 68 5.05 -20.65 16.48
C TYR A 68 4.76 -21.64 15.35
N GLU A 69 5.06 -21.21 14.13
CA GLU A 69 4.88 -22.00 12.92
C GLU A 69 6.24 -22.20 12.25
N THR A 70 6.49 -23.40 11.73
CA THR A 70 7.73 -23.73 11.00
C THR A 70 7.40 -23.98 9.54
N LEU A 71 8.08 -23.26 8.67
CA LEU A 71 8.04 -23.46 7.23
C LEU A 71 9.26 -24.26 6.79
N CYS A 72 9.07 -25.21 5.88
CA CYS A 72 10.16 -25.91 5.22
C CYS A 72 10.28 -25.40 3.77
N PHE A 73 11.52 -25.22 3.31
CA PHE A 73 11.81 -24.72 1.98
C PHE A 73 12.61 -25.73 1.18
N GLU A 74 12.27 -25.84 -0.10
CA GLU A 74 13.14 -26.52 -1.06
C GLU A 74 14.46 -25.75 -1.23
N PRO A 75 15.57 -26.41 -1.60
CA PRO A 75 16.88 -25.76 -1.72
C PRO A 75 16.92 -24.53 -2.63
N ASP A 76 16.08 -24.50 -3.67
CA ASP A 76 15.98 -23.42 -4.65
C ASP A 76 14.78 -22.48 -4.42
N TYR A 77 14.08 -22.59 -3.28
CA TYR A 77 12.83 -21.89 -3.02
C TYR A 77 12.93 -20.37 -3.24
N PHE A 78 14.04 -19.75 -2.83
CA PHE A 78 14.25 -18.29 -2.93
C PHE A 78 14.87 -17.83 -4.25
N ASP A 79 15.25 -18.75 -5.15
CA ASP A 79 16.00 -18.43 -6.38
C ASP A 79 15.19 -17.59 -7.36
N TYR A 80 13.87 -17.62 -7.27
CA TYR A 80 13.01 -16.82 -8.12
C TYR A 80 13.19 -15.30 -7.92
N PHE A 81 13.76 -14.86 -6.77
CA PHE A 81 14.07 -13.44 -6.59
C PHE A 81 15.11 -12.95 -7.60
N GLU A 82 16.03 -13.79 -8.09
CA GLU A 82 16.99 -13.42 -9.13
C GLU A 82 16.30 -13.13 -10.47
N LYS A 83 15.22 -13.86 -10.75
CA LYS A 83 14.39 -13.69 -11.94
C LYS A 83 13.45 -12.49 -11.83
N LYS A 84 13.46 -11.78 -10.69
CA LYS A 84 12.61 -10.62 -10.39
C LYS A 84 11.11 -10.91 -10.54
N GLU A 85 10.73 -12.18 -10.36
CA GLU A 85 9.35 -12.62 -10.45
C GLU A 85 8.54 -12.15 -9.23
N ARG A 86 7.29 -11.74 -9.44
CA ARG A 86 6.38 -11.28 -8.38
C ARG A 86 5.33 -12.34 -8.06
N LYS A 87 5.74 -13.42 -7.40
CA LYS A 87 4.82 -14.41 -6.83
C LYS A 87 3.87 -13.76 -5.82
N GLU A 88 2.71 -14.37 -5.58
CA GLU A 88 1.75 -13.85 -4.59
C GLU A 88 2.36 -13.73 -3.19
N THR A 89 3.19 -14.69 -2.82
CA THR A 89 3.88 -14.79 -1.52
C THR A 89 5.10 -13.88 -1.38
N ILE A 90 5.50 -13.13 -2.42
CA ILE A 90 6.78 -12.40 -2.46
C ILE A 90 7.07 -11.57 -1.21
N PHE A 91 6.06 -10.90 -0.66
CA PHE A 91 6.24 -10.10 0.54
C PHE A 91 6.67 -10.97 1.73
N LEU A 92 5.95 -12.07 1.98
CA LEU A 92 6.23 -12.99 3.08
C LEU A 92 7.54 -13.74 2.86
N ASP A 93 7.81 -14.22 1.64
CA ASP A 93 9.05 -14.89 1.32
C ASP A 93 10.27 -14.00 1.60
N ILE A 94 10.17 -12.70 1.28
CA ILE A 94 11.20 -11.71 1.64
C ILE A 94 11.34 -11.58 3.17
N GLN A 95 10.22 -11.59 3.92
CA GLN A 95 10.30 -11.53 5.39
C GLN A 95 10.94 -12.78 5.97
N PHE A 96 10.61 -13.97 5.47
CA PHE A 96 11.20 -15.23 5.91
C PHE A 96 12.69 -15.27 5.60
N TYR A 97 13.08 -14.93 4.38
CA TYR A 97 14.48 -14.84 3.99
C TYR A 97 15.26 -13.90 4.92
N ASN A 98 14.74 -12.69 5.14
CA ASN A 98 15.35 -11.71 6.04
C ASN A 98 15.41 -12.16 7.51
N GLY A 99 14.40 -12.93 7.95
CA GLY A 99 14.38 -13.57 9.26
C GLY A 99 15.45 -14.65 9.42
N ILE A 100 15.67 -15.48 8.40
CA ILE A 100 16.77 -16.44 8.35
C ILE A 100 18.12 -15.72 8.44
N LEU A 101 18.29 -14.64 7.67
CA LEU A 101 19.50 -13.80 7.74
C LEU A 101 19.72 -13.21 9.13
N ALA A 102 18.65 -12.85 9.84
CA ALA A 102 18.75 -12.35 11.21
C ALA A 102 19.20 -13.45 12.18
N ASN A 103 18.74 -14.70 12.01
CA ASN A 103 19.22 -15.84 12.79
C ASN A 103 20.73 -16.07 12.55
N ILE A 104 21.17 -16.09 11.29
CA ILE A 104 22.60 -16.20 10.93
C ILE A 104 23.42 -15.09 11.60
N LYS A 105 22.93 -13.84 11.58
CA LYS A 105 23.61 -12.73 12.24
C LYS A 105 23.70 -12.93 13.76
N ASN A 106 22.65 -13.41 14.40
CA ASN A 106 22.64 -13.62 15.85
C ASN A 106 23.56 -14.79 16.27
N ASP A 107 23.56 -15.87 15.50
CA ASP A 107 24.31 -17.08 15.84
C ASP A 107 25.80 -16.94 15.52
N LEU A 108 26.14 -16.28 14.41
CA LEU A 108 27.49 -16.28 13.83
C LEU A 108 28.12 -14.89 13.73
N ASN A 109 27.39 -13.82 14.07
CA ASN A 109 27.80 -12.42 13.86
C ASN A 109 28.19 -12.12 12.40
N LEU A 110 27.61 -12.85 11.46
CA LEU A 110 27.81 -12.65 10.02
C LEU A 110 26.67 -11.83 9.43
N GLU A 111 27.00 -10.72 8.78
CA GLU A 111 26.01 -9.85 8.17
C GLU A 111 25.84 -10.13 6.67
N LEU A 112 24.62 -10.57 6.32
CA LEU A 112 24.17 -10.77 4.94
C LEU A 112 23.22 -9.63 4.53
N LYS A 113 23.09 -9.40 3.22
CA LYS A 113 22.29 -8.29 2.70
C LYS A 113 20.80 -8.58 2.81
N GLN A 114 20.14 -7.82 3.69
CA GLN A 114 18.70 -7.81 3.85
C GLN A 114 18.00 -7.35 2.57
N LEU A 115 17.03 -8.13 2.11
CA LEU A 115 16.22 -7.82 0.95
C LEU A 115 15.20 -6.71 1.27
N LYS A 116 14.85 -5.92 0.25
CA LYS A 116 13.82 -4.87 0.34
C LYS A 116 12.46 -5.45 0.00
N SER A 117 11.43 -5.12 0.79
CA SER A 117 10.07 -5.59 0.54
C SER A 117 9.56 -5.18 -0.84
N VAL A 118 8.89 -6.13 -1.50
CA VAL A 118 8.11 -5.92 -2.72
C VAL A 118 6.66 -6.23 -2.39
N ARG A 119 5.73 -5.37 -2.80
CA ARG A 119 4.33 -5.41 -2.37
C ARG A 119 3.40 -5.39 -3.58
N HIS A 120 2.32 -6.17 -3.53
CA HIS A 120 1.28 -6.11 -4.57
C HIS A 120 0.42 -4.86 -4.38
N ILE A 121 0.02 -4.24 -5.49
CA ILE A 121 -0.80 -3.02 -5.50
C ILE A 121 -2.14 -3.36 -6.15
N TYR A 122 -3.24 -2.96 -5.51
CA TYR A 122 -4.60 -3.17 -5.98
C TYR A 122 -5.33 -1.84 -6.10
N SER A 123 -6.08 -1.64 -7.18
CA SER A 123 -6.87 -0.41 -7.36
C SER A 123 -8.07 -0.60 -8.28
N ASN A 124 -9.11 0.22 -8.07
CA ASN A 124 -10.25 0.42 -8.97
C ASN A 124 -10.23 1.81 -9.64
N ILE A 125 -9.10 2.53 -9.61
CA ILE A 125 -8.97 3.80 -10.35
C ILE A 125 -9.03 3.52 -11.84
N ASP A 126 -10.09 4.01 -12.49
CA ASP A 126 -10.26 3.92 -13.94
C ASP A 126 -9.19 4.73 -14.69
N GLY A 127 -8.75 4.23 -15.85
CA GLY A 127 -7.78 4.92 -16.70
C GLY A 127 -6.34 4.95 -16.16
N LEU A 128 -6.04 4.19 -15.10
CA LEU A 128 -4.69 4.02 -14.56
C LEU A 128 -3.82 3.15 -15.48
N LYS A 129 -2.63 3.64 -15.85
CA LYS A 129 -1.69 2.96 -16.77
C LYS A 129 -0.37 2.58 -16.07
N VAL A 130 -0.42 2.33 -14.77
CA VAL A 130 0.77 1.91 -13.99
C VAL A 130 0.87 0.38 -14.02
N ASP A 131 2.04 -0.13 -14.44
CA ASP A 131 2.30 -1.56 -14.50
C ASP A 131 2.11 -2.26 -13.15
N PHE A 132 1.75 -3.55 -13.19
CA PHE A 132 1.63 -4.42 -12.00
C PHE A 132 0.62 -3.97 -10.94
N VAL A 133 -0.27 -3.03 -11.28
CA VAL A 133 -1.46 -2.74 -10.48
C VAL A 133 -2.54 -3.75 -10.86
N ARG A 134 -3.01 -4.49 -9.87
CA ARG A 134 -4.05 -5.52 -10.02
C ARG A 134 -5.45 -4.90 -9.84
N PRO A 135 -6.49 -5.49 -10.46
CA PRO A 135 -7.87 -5.08 -10.22
C PRO A 135 -8.24 -5.20 -8.74
N MET A 136 -8.91 -4.18 -8.20
CA MET A 136 -9.39 -4.14 -6.82
C MET A 136 -10.15 -5.41 -6.39
N GLN A 137 -9.87 -5.85 -5.16
CA GLN A 137 -10.69 -6.83 -4.43
C GLN A 137 -11.52 -6.09 -3.38
N VAL A 138 -12.85 -6.26 -3.37
CA VAL A 138 -13.72 -5.65 -2.33
C VAL A 138 -13.32 -6.15 -0.95
N ASP A 139 -13.11 -7.45 -0.81
CA ASP A 139 -12.58 -8.04 0.41
C ASP A 139 -11.04 -8.05 0.37
N TRP A 140 -10.45 -7.02 0.97
CA TRP A 140 -8.99 -6.88 1.10
C TRP A 140 -8.30 -8.09 1.75
N ARG A 141 -9.02 -8.88 2.56
CA ARG A 141 -8.45 -10.06 3.23
C ARG A 141 -8.06 -11.16 2.23
N LYS A 142 -8.62 -11.13 1.03
CA LYS A 142 -8.29 -12.07 -0.05
C LYS A 142 -7.01 -11.70 -0.79
N CYS A 143 -6.52 -10.47 -0.64
CA CYS A 143 -5.23 -10.08 -1.21
C CYS A 143 -4.08 -10.73 -0.44
N PRO A 144 -2.91 -10.93 -1.07
CA PRO A 144 -1.71 -11.41 -0.40
C PRO A 144 -1.24 -10.47 0.71
N ASP A 145 -0.49 -11.01 1.67
CA ASP A 145 0.10 -10.24 2.76
C ASP A 145 1.03 -9.15 2.25
N GLY A 146 1.06 -8.04 2.98
CA GLY A 146 1.80 -6.86 2.57
C GLY A 146 1.17 -6.13 1.39
N SER A 147 -0.04 -6.46 0.92
CA SER A 147 -0.63 -5.72 -0.20
C SER A 147 -0.96 -4.27 0.17
N ILE A 148 -0.95 -3.42 -0.86
CA ILE A 148 -1.37 -2.02 -0.81
C ILE A 148 -2.64 -1.90 -1.64
N VAL A 149 -3.73 -1.45 -1.03
CA VAL A 149 -5.05 -1.43 -1.66
C VAL A 149 -5.57 0.01 -1.74
N PHE A 150 -6.02 0.43 -2.91
CA PHE A 150 -6.62 1.73 -3.17
C PHE A 150 -8.07 1.56 -3.62
N TYR A 151 -9.00 2.12 -2.85
CA TYR A 151 -10.42 2.19 -3.16
C TYR A 151 -10.77 3.62 -3.58
N ASP A 152 -10.83 3.86 -4.88
CA ASP A 152 -11.39 5.09 -5.43
C ASP A 152 -12.90 5.10 -5.30
N GLU A 153 -13.43 6.29 -5.00
CA GLU A 153 -14.85 6.49 -4.69
C GLU A 153 -15.39 5.44 -3.72
N ILE A 154 -14.65 5.17 -2.63
CA ILE A 154 -14.88 4.06 -1.70
C ILE A 154 -16.33 3.97 -1.19
N GLN A 155 -17.03 5.10 -1.09
CA GLN A 155 -18.45 5.14 -0.69
C GLN A 155 -19.41 4.43 -1.67
N LEU A 156 -18.97 4.18 -2.91
CA LEU A 156 -19.75 3.43 -3.91
C LEU A 156 -19.60 1.91 -3.74
N ILE A 157 -18.64 1.47 -2.92
CA ILE A 157 -18.48 0.07 -2.56
C ILE A 157 -19.38 -0.18 -1.35
N ASP A 158 -20.43 -0.99 -1.53
CA ASP A 158 -21.50 -1.17 -0.55
C ASP A 158 -20.98 -1.41 0.88
N VAL A 159 -20.03 -2.35 1.05
CA VAL A 159 -19.41 -2.71 2.34
C VAL A 159 -18.75 -1.51 3.05
N TYR A 160 -18.24 -0.54 2.30
CA TYR A 160 -17.56 0.65 2.83
C TYR A 160 -18.41 1.92 2.79
N SER A 161 -19.64 1.84 2.30
CA SER A 161 -20.58 2.95 2.31
C SER A 161 -21.09 3.21 3.74
N ASN A 162 -21.33 4.47 4.07
CA ASN A 162 -22.03 4.84 5.30
C ASN A 162 -23.49 4.36 5.33
N ASP A 163 -24.08 4.04 4.18
CA ASP A 163 -25.44 3.51 4.10
C ASP A 163 -25.53 2.04 4.52
N ASN A 164 -24.41 1.31 4.43
CA ASN A 164 -24.34 -0.05 4.92
C ASN A 164 -24.16 -0.05 6.45
N LYS A 165 -25.16 -0.59 7.16
CA LYS A 165 -25.15 -0.75 8.63
C LYS A 165 -24.85 -2.18 9.08
N ARG A 166 -24.67 -3.09 8.13
CA ARG A 166 -24.59 -4.53 8.31
C ARG A 166 -23.26 -5.01 7.71
N ASP A 167 -22.20 -4.99 8.52
CA ASP A 167 -20.90 -5.59 8.17
C ASP A 167 -20.99 -7.13 8.28
N ASP A 168 -21.88 -7.73 7.49
CA ASP A 168 -22.31 -9.13 7.64
C ASP A 168 -21.13 -10.11 7.45
N GLU A 169 -20.19 -9.78 6.56
CA GLU A 169 -18.97 -10.57 6.32
C GLU A 169 -17.79 -10.17 7.24
N GLY A 170 -17.97 -9.19 8.12
CA GLY A 170 -16.94 -8.70 9.03
C GLY A 170 -15.73 -8.05 8.33
N ILE A 171 -15.87 -7.60 7.08
CA ILE A 171 -14.79 -7.02 6.27
C ILE A 171 -14.30 -5.72 6.91
N VAL A 172 -15.23 -4.85 7.33
CA VAL A 172 -14.88 -3.57 7.95
C VAL A 172 -14.33 -3.78 9.35
N LYS A 173 -14.95 -4.64 10.15
CA LYS A 173 -14.48 -5.00 11.50
C LYS A 173 -13.05 -5.53 11.47
N SER A 174 -12.71 -6.33 10.47
CA SER A 174 -11.35 -6.89 10.30
C SER A 174 -10.28 -5.83 10.04
N LEU A 175 -10.64 -4.61 9.63
CA LEU A 175 -9.67 -3.52 9.43
C LEU A 175 -8.92 -3.16 10.71
N THR A 176 -9.46 -3.47 11.89
CA THR A 176 -8.76 -3.28 13.18
C THR A 176 -7.44 -4.06 13.27
N ILE A 177 -7.33 -5.19 12.57
CA ILE A 177 -6.17 -6.09 12.60
C ILE A 177 -5.37 -6.14 11.29
N HIS A 178 -5.65 -5.25 10.34
CA HIS A 178 -4.98 -5.21 9.03
C HIS A 178 -3.44 -5.19 9.11
N ARG A 179 -2.88 -4.59 10.18
CA ARG A 179 -1.42 -4.51 10.41
C ARG A 179 -0.78 -5.87 10.72
N HIS A 180 -1.54 -6.87 11.17
CA HIS A 180 -0.99 -8.22 11.40
C HIS A 180 -0.47 -8.84 10.09
N ARG A 181 -1.09 -8.49 8.97
CA ARG A 181 -0.72 -8.94 7.61
C ARG A 181 -0.08 -7.83 6.78
N ALA A 182 0.45 -6.79 7.45
CA ALA A 182 1.18 -5.66 6.85
C ALA A 182 0.44 -4.92 5.70
N PHE A 183 -0.89 -4.86 5.73
CA PHE A 183 -1.65 -4.13 4.72
C PHE A 183 -1.48 -2.62 4.84
N ASP A 184 -1.44 -1.92 3.70
CA ASP A 184 -1.80 -0.50 3.64
C ASP A 184 -3.06 -0.34 2.80
N ILE A 185 -4.07 0.37 3.32
CA ILE A 185 -5.37 0.50 2.68
C ILE A 185 -5.72 1.99 2.57
N TYR A 186 -6.03 2.45 1.38
CA TYR A 186 -6.37 3.83 1.04
C TYR A 186 -7.83 3.90 0.60
N GLY A 187 -8.68 4.54 1.40
CA GLY A 187 -10.01 4.95 0.97
C GLY A 187 -9.94 6.35 0.37
N ILE A 188 -10.51 6.55 -0.81
CA ILE A 188 -10.55 7.84 -1.50
C ILE A 188 -12.02 8.24 -1.66
N THR A 189 -12.39 9.44 -1.22
CA THR A 189 -13.80 9.91 -1.26
C THR A 189 -13.88 11.44 -1.31
N GLN A 190 -15.02 12.02 -1.68
CA GLN A 190 -15.21 13.47 -1.56
C GLN A 190 -15.28 13.91 -0.10
N PHE A 191 -16.03 13.17 0.71
CA PHE A 191 -16.35 13.55 2.09
C PHE A 191 -16.26 12.35 3.03
N PRO A 192 -15.61 12.49 4.21
CA PRO A 192 -15.48 11.41 5.19
C PRO A 192 -16.82 10.77 5.58
N ARG A 193 -17.86 11.59 5.79
CA ARG A 193 -19.20 11.13 6.20
C ARG A 193 -19.87 10.11 5.26
N LEU A 194 -19.39 9.99 4.02
CA LEU A 194 -19.91 9.02 3.06
C LEU A 194 -19.37 7.60 3.30
N VAL A 195 -18.31 7.49 4.10
CA VAL A 195 -17.60 6.23 4.37
C VAL A 195 -18.10 5.62 5.68
N HIS A 196 -18.19 4.29 5.70
CA HIS A 196 -18.60 3.49 6.85
C HIS A 196 -17.87 3.93 8.14
N PRO A 197 -18.61 4.15 9.27
CA PRO A 197 -18.02 4.60 10.53
C PRO A 197 -16.84 3.74 11.01
N GLY A 198 -17.00 2.42 10.97
CA GLY A 198 -15.94 1.47 11.34
C GLY A 198 -14.66 1.58 10.50
N PHE A 199 -14.72 2.05 9.25
CA PHE A 199 -13.50 2.36 8.48
C PHE A 199 -12.87 3.65 9.02
N ARG A 200 -13.68 4.70 9.22
CA ARG A 200 -13.22 6.01 9.72
C ARG A 200 -12.55 5.92 11.08
N ASP A 201 -13.07 5.10 11.99
CA ASP A 201 -12.58 4.94 13.37
C ASP A 201 -11.15 4.38 13.43
N VAL A 202 -10.74 3.61 12.42
CA VAL A 202 -9.41 2.99 12.36
C VAL A 202 -8.45 3.69 11.38
N VAL A 203 -8.87 4.81 10.77
CA VAL A 203 -8.00 5.64 9.92
C VAL A 203 -6.82 6.14 10.77
N GLY A 204 -5.61 5.77 10.37
CA GLY A 204 -4.37 6.24 11.00
C GLY A 204 -3.78 7.48 10.35
N LEU A 205 -4.11 7.77 9.09
CA LEU A 205 -3.74 9.01 8.41
C LEU A 205 -4.86 9.51 7.51
N HIS A 206 -5.26 10.76 7.67
CA HIS A 206 -6.22 11.42 6.80
C HIS A 206 -5.53 12.53 6.01
N TYR A 207 -5.55 12.44 4.69
CA TYR A 207 -5.08 13.46 3.76
C TYR A 207 -6.28 14.18 3.15
N HIS A 208 -6.42 15.48 3.36
CA HIS A 208 -7.45 16.28 2.72
C HIS A 208 -6.85 17.28 1.73
N LEU A 209 -7.23 17.14 0.47
CA LEU A 209 -6.82 18.01 -0.60
C LEU A 209 -7.77 19.20 -0.72
N HIS A 210 -7.21 20.39 -0.62
CA HIS A 210 -7.90 21.65 -0.83
C HIS A 210 -7.25 22.41 -1.99
N ARG A 211 -8.01 22.63 -3.07
CA ARG A 211 -7.56 23.35 -4.26
C ARG A 211 -8.16 24.74 -4.29
N GLY A 212 -7.31 25.77 -4.34
CA GLY A 212 -7.77 27.13 -4.63
C GLY A 212 -8.15 27.26 -6.11
N TRP A 213 -9.35 27.77 -6.39
CA TRP A 213 -9.90 28.11 -7.72
C TRP A 213 -9.03 27.79 -8.94
N GLY A 214 -9.09 26.54 -9.43
CA GLY A 214 -8.44 26.14 -10.68
C GLY A 214 -6.91 25.99 -10.64
N ALA A 215 -6.25 26.27 -9.52
CA ALA A 215 -4.80 26.17 -9.39
C ALA A 215 -4.27 24.78 -9.81
N PRO A 216 -3.10 24.66 -10.47
CA PRO A 216 -2.50 23.38 -10.87
C PRO A 216 -1.84 22.64 -9.68
N SER A 217 -2.39 22.82 -8.49
CA SER A 217 -1.89 22.27 -7.24
C SER A 217 -2.98 22.30 -6.17
N ALA A 218 -2.86 21.42 -5.17
CA ALA A 218 -3.66 21.47 -3.95
C ALA A 218 -2.76 21.60 -2.72
N THR A 219 -3.26 22.24 -1.67
CA THR A 219 -2.72 22.07 -0.32
C THR A 219 -3.29 20.79 0.26
N VAL A 220 -2.43 19.92 0.78
CA VAL A 220 -2.78 18.67 1.42
C VAL A 220 -2.63 18.84 2.92
N TYR A 221 -3.74 18.85 3.65
CA TYR A 221 -3.75 18.82 5.11
C TYR A 221 -3.73 17.38 5.58
N VAL A 222 -2.94 17.07 6.61
CA VAL A 222 -2.75 15.71 7.12
C VAL A 222 -3.06 15.65 8.60
N TRP A 223 -3.87 14.67 9.01
CA TRP A 223 -4.13 14.34 10.40
C TRP A 223 -3.80 12.89 10.74
N ALA A 224 -3.50 12.60 12.01
CA ALA A 224 -3.25 11.24 12.53
C ALA A 224 -4.54 10.43 12.78
N ASN A 225 -5.70 10.96 12.41
CA ASN A 225 -7.01 10.32 12.49
C ASN A 225 -7.99 10.92 11.47
N CYS A 226 -9.14 10.28 11.28
CA CYS A 226 -10.21 10.83 10.46
C CYS A 226 -10.74 12.15 11.03
N ARG A 227 -10.98 13.14 10.16
CA ARG A 227 -11.66 14.40 10.51
C ARG A 227 -12.94 14.49 9.73
N GLU A 228 -14.09 14.52 10.41
CA GLU A 228 -15.42 14.56 9.77
C GLU A 228 -15.65 15.79 8.90
N LYS A 229 -15.14 16.95 9.33
CA LYS A 229 -15.34 18.25 8.68
C LYS A 229 -14.00 18.86 8.30
N PRO A 230 -13.22 18.26 7.38
CA PRO A 230 -11.85 18.68 7.10
C PRO A 230 -11.76 20.05 6.41
N ASN A 231 -12.89 20.56 5.88
CA ASN A 231 -12.97 21.88 5.30
C ASN A 231 -13.11 23.01 6.33
N SER A 232 -13.41 22.72 7.61
CA SER A 232 -13.56 23.79 8.61
C SER A 232 -12.21 24.44 8.91
N LEU A 233 -12.22 25.76 9.10
CA LEU A 233 -11.00 26.53 9.40
C LEU A 233 -10.28 25.98 10.65
N GLY A 234 -11.05 25.66 11.70
CA GLY A 234 -10.51 25.08 12.93
C GLY A 234 -9.80 23.74 12.69
N ASN A 235 -10.37 22.84 11.89
CA ASN A 235 -9.72 21.55 11.60
C ASN A 235 -8.47 21.71 10.72
N LYS A 236 -8.48 22.63 9.75
CA LYS A 236 -7.30 22.94 8.94
C LYS A 236 -6.16 23.50 9.79
N PHE A 237 -6.48 24.35 10.75
CA PHE A 237 -5.49 24.93 11.67
C PHE A 237 -4.85 23.89 12.60
N THR A 238 -5.59 22.85 12.97
CA THR A 238 -5.09 21.75 13.81
C THR A 238 -4.51 20.58 13.03
N ALA A 239 -4.27 20.73 11.72
CA ALA A 239 -3.59 19.72 10.93
C ALA A 239 -2.15 19.54 11.43
N GLU A 240 -1.76 18.29 11.67
CA GLU A 240 -0.44 17.92 12.15
C GLU A 240 0.65 18.20 11.11
N ARG A 241 0.28 18.22 9.83
CA ARG A 241 1.14 18.63 8.72
C ARG A 241 0.30 19.14 7.56
N ASP A 242 0.81 20.13 6.85
CA ASP A 242 0.34 20.48 5.51
C ASP A 242 1.50 20.57 4.51
N PHE A 243 1.21 20.32 3.24
CA PHE A 243 2.17 20.50 2.16
C PHE A 243 1.47 20.75 0.83
N ARG A 244 2.21 21.31 -0.13
CA ARG A 244 1.69 21.54 -1.48
C ARG A 244 1.91 20.31 -2.36
N PHE A 245 0.84 19.78 -2.94
CA PHE A 245 0.89 18.81 -4.03
C PHE A 245 0.68 19.53 -5.36
N ASN A 246 1.78 19.78 -6.08
CA ASN A 246 1.73 20.25 -7.47
C ASN A 246 1.31 19.09 -8.36
N TYR A 247 0.38 19.31 -9.29
CA TYR A 247 -0.10 18.27 -10.21
C TYR A 247 0.99 17.96 -11.25
N PRO A 248 1.76 16.87 -11.09
CA PRO A 248 2.91 16.63 -11.94
C PRO A 248 2.43 16.21 -13.33
N LYS A 249 2.93 16.87 -14.38
CA LYS A 249 2.51 16.62 -15.77
C LYS A 249 2.62 15.14 -16.17
N ARG A 250 3.69 14.47 -15.75
CA ARG A 250 3.92 13.03 -16.00
C ARG A 250 2.77 12.14 -15.51
N LEU A 251 2.01 12.55 -14.49
CA LEU A 251 0.92 11.71 -13.99
C LEU A 251 -0.21 11.60 -15.00
N TYR A 252 -0.41 12.61 -15.85
CA TYR A 252 -1.40 12.56 -16.92
C TYR A 252 -0.98 11.65 -18.09
N GLU A 253 0.30 11.25 -18.16
CA GLU A 253 0.76 10.23 -19.12
C GLU A 253 0.39 8.82 -18.65
N ILE A 254 0.30 8.61 -17.32
CA ILE A 254 0.03 7.32 -16.68
C ILE A 254 -1.37 7.24 -16.06
N TYR A 255 -2.22 8.25 -16.27
CA TYR A 255 -3.59 8.29 -15.78
C TYR A 255 -4.46 9.21 -16.64
N GLU A 256 -5.53 8.63 -17.18
CA GLU A 256 -6.57 9.36 -17.91
C GLU A 256 -7.84 9.44 -17.07
N SER A 257 -8.24 10.65 -16.70
CA SER A 257 -9.45 10.84 -15.90
C SER A 257 -10.70 10.86 -16.79
N ALA A 258 -11.75 10.14 -16.39
CA ALA A 258 -13.05 10.14 -17.06
C ALA A 258 -13.68 11.55 -17.20
N THR A 259 -13.33 12.50 -16.33
CA THR A 259 -13.85 13.88 -16.36
C THR A 259 -13.04 14.85 -17.21
N ALA A 260 -11.88 14.45 -17.74
CA ALA A 260 -11.08 15.31 -18.63
C ALA A 260 -11.78 15.58 -19.97
N ASN A 261 -12.62 14.64 -20.43
CA ASN A 261 -13.37 14.76 -21.68
C ASN A 261 -14.50 15.82 -21.64
N SER A 262 -14.88 16.33 -20.47
CA SER A 262 -15.97 17.32 -20.34
C SER A 262 -15.50 18.76 -20.15
N GLN A 263 -14.19 19.03 -20.03
CA GLN A 263 -13.67 20.41 -19.92
C GLN A 263 -13.27 21.05 -21.26
N VAL A 264 -13.22 20.29 -22.36
CA VAL A 264 -12.82 20.79 -23.68
C VAL A 264 -13.98 21.49 -24.43
N ALA A 265 -15.22 21.43 -23.92
CA ALA A 265 -16.41 21.90 -24.62
C ALA A 265 -16.86 23.35 -24.32
N TYR A 266 -16.12 24.13 -23.51
CA TYR A 266 -16.50 25.51 -23.16
C TYR A 266 -15.47 26.59 -23.56
N SER A 267 -14.60 26.27 -24.49
CA SER A 267 -13.69 27.23 -25.11
C SER A 267 -13.78 27.14 -26.63
N SER A 268 -14.90 27.63 -27.16
CA SER A 268 -15.11 27.96 -28.57
C SER A 268 -16.07 29.13 -28.66
#